data_AF-A0A4S0UZE6-F1
#
_entry.id   AF-A0A4S0UZE6-F1
#
_cell.length_a   1.000
_cell.length_b   1.000
_cell.length_c   1.000
_cell.angle_alpha   90.00
_cell.angle_beta   90.00
_cell.angle_gamma   90.00
#
_symmetry.space_group_name_H-M   'P 1'
#
loop_
_entity.id
_entity.type
_entity.pdbx_description
1 polymer ?
#
loop_
_entity_poly.entity_id
_entity_poly.type
_entity_poly.pdbx_seq_one_letter_code
_entity_poly.pdbx_strand_id
1 'polypeptide(L)'
;MTGVSWWLFALLILAPDLSMLGYLAGPRIGAVTYNALHILVAPLVLALAGVLFGAPITTAVALIWIAHIAIDRALGYGLKLPTGFQETHLGRIGRDRRGAAG
;
A
#
# COMPACT_ATOMS: atom_id res chain seq x y z
N MET A 1 -7.13 -13.40 -26.21
CA MET A 1 -6.12 -13.57 -25.16
C MET A 1 -6.38 -12.53 -24.07
N THR A 2 -7.34 -12.77 -23.17
CA THR A 2 -7.71 -11.79 -22.12
C THR A 2 -6.91 -12.03 -20.83
N GLY A 3 -5.61 -12.30 -20.96
CA GLY A 3 -4.72 -12.53 -19.84
C GLY A 3 -3.89 -11.28 -19.60
N VAL A 4 -4.29 -10.45 -18.64
CA VAL A 4 -3.41 -9.40 -18.11
C VAL A 4 -2.07 -10.06 -17.74
N SER A 5 -0.96 -9.50 -18.18
CA SER A 5 0.37 -10.12 -18.03
C SER A 5 0.68 -10.35 -16.55
N TRP A 6 1.07 -11.58 -16.18
CA TRP A 6 1.54 -11.90 -14.84
C TRP A 6 2.74 -11.03 -14.41
N TRP A 7 3.57 -10.59 -15.36
CA TRP A 7 4.63 -9.62 -15.11
C TRP A 7 4.09 -8.24 -14.77
N LEU A 8 3.04 -7.78 -15.47
CA LEU A 8 2.39 -6.51 -15.17
C LEU A 8 1.73 -6.56 -13.78
N PHE A 9 1.10 -7.68 -13.43
CA PHE A 9 0.57 -7.89 -12.09
C PHE A 9 1.68 -7.80 -11.02
N ALA A 10 2.78 -8.55 -11.19
CA ALA A 10 3.90 -8.54 -10.26
C ALA A 10 4.54 -7.15 -10.12
N LEU A 11 4.64 -6.41 -11.22
CA LEU A 11 5.15 -5.04 -11.19
C LEU A 11 4.19 -4.11 -10.44
N LEU A 12 2.89 -4.17 -10.74
CA LEU A 12 1.89 -3.28 -10.14
C LEU A 12 1.65 -3.56 -8.66
N ILE A 13 1.78 -4.82 -8.22
CA ILE A 13 1.65 -5.15 -6.79
C ILE A 13 2.88 -4.68 -6.00
N LEU A 14 4.08 -4.67 -6.59
CA LEU A 14 5.30 -4.21 -5.89
C LEU A 14 5.59 -2.71 -6.06
N ALA A 15 5.03 -2.06 -7.08
CA ALA A 15 5.32 -0.67 -7.39
C ALA A 15 5.00 0.32 -6.24
N PRO A 16 3.88 0.19 -5.48
CA PRO A 16 3.59 1.09 -4.37
C PRO A 16 4.65 1.03 -3.27
N ASP A 17 5.28 -0.13 -3.05
CA ASP A 17 6.29 -0.32 -2.01
C ASP A 17 7.59 0.42 -2.28
N LEU A 18 7.91 0.74 -3.55
CA LEU A 18 9.07 1.57 -3.89
C LEU A 18 9.01 2.96 -3.23
N SER A 19 7.82 3.43 -2.83
CA SER A 19 7.67 4.67 -2.05
C SER A 19 8.42 4.65 -0.71
N MET A 20 8.78 3.47 -0.19
CA MET A 20 9.62 3.34 1.00
C MET A 20 11.04 3.88 0.79
N LEU A 21 11.52 3.98 -0.45
CA LEU A 21 12.82 4.60 -0.75
C LEU A 21 12.85 6.09 -0.35
N GLY A 22 11.70 6.74 -0.15
CA GLY A 22 11.63 8.09 0.43
C GLY A 22 12.24 8.19 1.83
N TYR A 23 12.36 7.09 2.57
CA TYR A 23 13.05 7.05 3.86
C TYR A 23 14.56 7.34 3.74
N LEU A 24 15.16 7.20 2.54
CA LEU A 24 16.54 7.60 2.28
C LEU A 24 16.74 9.12 2.41
N ALA A 25 15.67 9.91 2.19
CA ALA A 25 15.67 11.36 2.39
C ALA A 25 15.22 11.77 3.81
N GLY A 26 14.96 10.78 4.68
CA GLY A 26 14.62 10.96 6.09
C GLY A 26 13.19 10.53 6.46
N PRO A 27 12.90 10.40 7.77
CA PRO A 27 11.67 9.76 8.25
C PRO A 27 10.37 10.47 7.83
N ARG A 28 10.39 11.81 7.77
CA ARG A 28 9.21 12.60 7.38
C ARG A 28 8.87 12.40 5.89
N ILE A 29 9.88 12.50 5.03
CA ILE A 29 9.71 12.33 3.58
C ILE A 29 9.26 10.90 3.31
N GLY A 30 9.92 9.91 3.91
CA GLY A 30 9.53 8.50 3.79
C GLY A 30 8.10 8.21 4.24
N ALA A 31 7.67 8.77 5.38
CA ALA A 31 6.29 8.59 5.85
C ALA A 31 5.26 9.22 4.88
N VAL A 32 5.54 10.42 4.36
CA VAL A 32 4.66 11.10 3.41
C VAL A 32 4.58 10.34 2.08
N THR A 33 5.72 9.97 1.49
CA THR A 33 5.75 9.25 0.20
C THR A 33 5.07 7.89 0.32
N TYR A 34 5.34 7.16 1.41
CA TYR A 34 4.73 5.87 1.65
C TYR A 34 3.21 5.98 1.85
N ASN A 35 2.75 6.88 2.73
CA ASN A 35 1.33 7.03 3.02
C ASN A 35 0.53 7.50 1.80
N ALA A 36 1.12 8.31 0.92
CA ALA A 36 0.49 8.75 -0.31
C ALA A 36 0.12 7.59 -1.25
N LEU A 37 0.94 6.52 -1.30
CA LEU A 37 0.63 5.32 -2.09
C LEU A 37 -0.15 4.24 -1.33
N HIS A 38 -0.28 4.37 -0.01
CA HIS A 38 -0.98 3.40 0.87
C HIS A 38 -2.33 3.91 1.41
N ILE A 39 -2.82 5.04 0.88
CA ILE A 39 -4.17 5.52 1.14
C ILE A 39 -5.17 4.80 0.23
N LEU A 40 -6.23 4.24 0.84
CA LEU A 40 -7.23 3.45 0.11
C LEU A 40 -8.13 4.30 -0.81
N VAL A 41 -8.24 5.62 -0.54
CA VAL A 41 -9.10 6.53 -1.28
C VAL A 41 -8.72 6.57 -2.76
N ALA A 42 -7.43 6.67 -3.08
CA ALA A 42 -6.95 6.78 -4.46
C ALA A 42 -7.37 5.57 -5.33
N PRO A 43 -7.08 4.32 -4.94
CA PRO A 43 -7.49 3.18 -5.75
C PRO A 43 -9.00 2.91 -5.72
N LEU A 44 -9.74 3.33 -4.68
CA LEU A 44 -11.21 3.27 -4.71
C LEU A 44 -11.81 4.22 -5.75
N VAL A 45 -11.31 5.46 -5.83
CA VAL A 45 -11.72 6.42 -6.86
C VAL A 45 -11.37 5.87 -8.25
N LEU A 46 -10.19 5.25 -8.41
CA LEU A 46 -9.76 4.65 -9.66
C LEU A 46 -10.65 3.44 -10.06
N ALA A 47 -11.04 2.61 -9.09
CA ALA A 47 -11.95 1.48 -9.32
C ALA A 47 -13.33 1.98 -9.79
N LEU A 48 -13.87 3.00 -9.13
CA LEU A 48 -15.13 3.62 -9.51
C LEU A 48 -15.07 4.19 -10.93
N ALA A 49 -14.01 4.94 -11.25
CA ALA A 49 -13.80 5.47 -12.60
C ALA A 49 -13.70 4.35 -13.65
N GLY A 50 -12.94 3.29 -13.37
CA GLY A 50 -12.80 2.13 -14.25
C GLY A 50 -14.14 1.47 -14.57
N VAL A 51 -15.01 1.32 -13.57
CA VAL A 51 -16.37 0.78 -13.75
C VAL A 51 -17.25 1.76 -14.54
N LEU A 52 -17.29 3.04 -14.17
CA LEU A 52 -18.15 4.04 -14.81
C LEU A 52 -17.82 4.26 -16.28
N PHE A 53 -16.54 4.18 -16.66
CA PHE A 53 -16.10 4.37 -18.04
C PHE A 53 -15.92 3.05 -18.81
N GLY A 54 -16.26 1.90 -18.22
CA GLY A 54 -16.12 0.59 -18.88
C GLY A 54 -14.67 0.25 -19.25
N ALA A 55 -13.70 0.67 -18.43
CA ALA A 55 -12.27 0.53 -18.67
C ALA A 55 -11.69 -0.66 -17.85
N PRO A 56 -11.68 -1.89 -18.40
CA PRO A 56 -11.31 -3.10 -17.65
C PRO A 56 -9.87 -3.10 -17.14
N ILE A 57 -8.94 -2.48 -17.88
CA ILE A 57 -7.54 -2.34 -17.44
C ILE A 57 -7.45 -1.43 -16.22
N THR A 58 -8.15 -0.29 -16.23
CA THR A 58 -8.20 0.64 -15.10
C THR A 58 -8.77 -0.02 -13.86
N THR A 59 -9.87 -0.78 -14.02
CA THR A 59 -10.46 -1.57 -12.93
C THR A 59 -9.48 -2.60 -12.40
N ALA A 60 -8.76 -3.33 -13.26
CA ALA A 60 -7.76 -4.31 -12.85
C ALA A 60 -6.61 -3.67 -12.05
N VAL A 61 -6.06 -2.54 -12.53
CA VAL A 61 -5.02 -1.77 -11.83
C VAL A 61 -5.50 -1.35 -10.44
N ALA A 62 -6.72 -0.82 -10.35
CA ALA A 62 -7.31 -0.40 -9.08
C ALA A 62 -7.46 -1.57 -8.09
N LEU A 63 -7.94 -2.73 -8.56
CA LEU A 63 -8.10 -3.93 -7.73
C LEU A 63 -6.76 -4.48 -7.24
N ILE A 64 -5.73 -4.51 -8.11
CA ILE A 64 -4.37 -4.91 -7.73
C ILE A 64 -3.83 -3.99 -6.64
N TRP A 65 -4.03 -2.68 -6.79
CA TRP A 65 -3.59 -1.70 -5.79
C TRP A 65 -4.34 -1.84 -4.46
N ILE A 66 -5.66 -2.08 -4.49
CA ILE A 66 -6.43 -2.38 -3.27
C ILE A 66 -5.89 -3.64 -2.59
N ALA A 67 -5.65 -4.71 -3.35
CA ALA A 67 -5.09 -5.95 -2.83
C ALA A 67 -3.71 -5.74 -2.18
N HIS A 68 -2.85 -4.93 -2.80
CA HIS A 68 -1.57 -4.52 -2.22
C HIS A 68 -1.74 -3.86 -0.85
N ILE A 69 -2.57 -2.82 -0.75
CA ILE A 69 -2.81 -2.09 0.50
C ILE A 69 -3.40 -3.02 1.58
N ALA A 70 -4.29 -3.95 1.19
CA ALA A 70 -4.87 -4.92 2.12
C ALA A 70 -3.81 -5.90 2.66
N ILE A 71 -2.93 -6.41 1.80
CA ILE A 71 -1.82 -7.30 2.18
C ILE A 71 -0.85 -6.55 3.09
N ASP A 72 -0.42 -5.34 2.71
CA ASP A 72 0.47 -4.49 3.51
C ASP A 72 -0.07 -4.26 4.94
N ARG A 73 -1.36 -3.95 5.06
CA ARG A 73 -2.02 -3.75 6.36
C ARG A 73 -2.18 -5.06 7.13
N ALA A 74 -2.48 -6.18 6.46
CA ALA A 74 -2.55 -7.49 7.11
C ALA A 74 -1.19 -7.93 7.66
N LEU A 75 -0.09 -7.53 7.02
CA LEU A 75 1.29 -7.74 7.49
C LEU A 75 1.71 -6.75 8.61
N GLY A 76 0.87 -5.78 8.95
CA GLY A 76 1.08 -4.85 10.06
C GLY A 76 1.88 -3.59 9.70
N TYR A 77 2.11 -3.32 8.42
CA TYR A 77 2.92 -2.16 8.01
C TYR A 77 2.19 -0.83 8.16
N GLY A 78 0.88 -0.78 7.93
CA GLY A 78 -0.02 0.35 8.25
C GLY A 78 0.43 1.74 7.75
N LEU A 79 -0.37 2.77 8.01
CA LEU A 79 0.09 4.16 7.81
C LEU A 79 1.23 4.49 8.77
N LYS A 80 2.28 5.10 8.24
CA LYS A 80 3.53 5.43 8.92
C LYS A 80 3.48 6.76 9.63
N LEU A 81 4.03 6.80 10.84
CA LEU A 81 4.24 8.03 11.61
C LEU A 81 5.57 8.69 11.23
N PRO A 82 5.66 10.04 11.28
CA PRO A 82 6.89 10.76 10.93
C PRO A 82 8.04 10.55 11.92
N THR A 83 7.83 9.79 12.99
CA THR A 83 8.82 9.46 14.04
C THR A 83 9.73 8.29 13.65
N GLY A 84 9.36 7.47 12.66
CA GLY A 84 10.21 6.38 12.16
C GLY A 84 9.43 5.29 11.42
N PHE A 85 10.13 4.50 10.60
CA PHE A 85 9.53 3.46 9.75
C PHE A 85 8.73 2.38 10.51
N GLN A 86 9.16 2.07 11.73
CA GLN A 86 8.54 1.05 12.57
C GLN A 86 7.28 1.54 13.31
N GLU A 87 7.04 2.84 13.36
CA GLU A 87 5.90 3.42 14.08
C GLU A 87 4.73 3.61 13.12
N THR A 88 3.60 2.97 13.41
CA THR A 88 2.43 2.96 12.55
C THR A 88 1.17 3.26 13.37
N HIS A 89 0.08 3.65 12.72
CA HIS A 89 -1.21 3.81 13.40
C HIS A 89 -1.76 2.49 14.01
N LEU A 90 -1.24 1.33 13.61
CA LEU A 90 -1.58 0.02 14.16
C LEU A 90 -0.69 -0.37 15.35
N GLY A 91 0.30 0.46 15.69
CA GLY A 91 1.34 0.18 16.68
C GLY A 91 2.72 -0.02 16.05
N ARG A 92 3.70 -0.36 16.90
CA ARG A 92 5.09 -0.55 16.47
C ARG A 92 5.28 -1.92 15.81
N ILE A 93 5.85 -1.93 14.60
CA ILE A 93 6.21 -3.15 13.85
C ILE A 93 7.21 -3.97 14.66
N GLY A 94 6.94 -5.27 14.82
CA GLY A 94 7.83 -6.21 15.50
C GLY A 94 7.66 -6.30 17.02
N ARG A 95 6.69 -5.60 17.64
CA ARG A 95 6.34 -5.83 19.04
C ARG A 95 5.31 -6.95 19.13
N ASP A 96 5.73 -8.13 19.59
CA ASP A 96 4.83 -9.23 19.93
C ASP A 96 3.72 -8.73 20.87
N ARG A 97 2.46 -9.03 20.53
CA ARG A 97 1.32 -8.91 21.46
C ARG A 97 1.42 -9.83 22.70
N ARG A 98 2.57 -10.50 22.93
CA ARG A 98 2.79 -11.44 24.04
C ARG A 98 3.30 -10.78 25.33
N GLY A 99 3.63 -9.49 25.33
CA GLY A 99 4.17 -8.80 26.50
C GLY A 99 3.14 -8.08 27.38
N ALA A 100 1.84 -8.17 27.11
CA ALA A 100 0.80 -7.49 27.89
C ALA A 100 0.03 -8.41 28.86
N ALA A 101 0.49 -9.65 29.03
CA ALA A 101 0.01 -10.60 30.02
C ALA A 101 1.21 -11.36 30.59
N GLY A 102 1.86 -10.77 31.60
CA GLY A 102 3.01 -11.34 32.30
C GLY A 102 3.50 -10.40 33.38
#